data_AF-A0A2I0HHI3-F1
#
_entry.id   AF-A0A2I0HHI3-F1
#
_cell.length_a   1.000
_cell.length_b   1.000
_cell.length_c   1.000
_cell.angle_alpha   90.00
_cell.angle_beta   90.00
_cell.angle_gamma   90.00
#
_symmetry.space_group_name_H-M   'P 1'
#
loop_
_entity.id
_entity.type
_entity.pdbx_description
1 polymer ?
#
loop_
_entity_poly.entity_id
_entity_poly.type
_entity_poly.pdbx_seq_one_letter_code
_entity_poly.pdbx_strand_id
1 'polypeptide(L)'
;MKFLNYQDLVILQTYHPPTWATIVAGAFVLISLTLSTYLMFEHLSAYKNPEEQKFLIGVILMVPCYAVESFVSLLYPSISVDIEILRDCYESFAMYCFGRYLVACLGGEERTIEFMERQGRLAGKTPLLDHGSDRGYVKHPFPMNYILNPWKLGLWFYRVIKFGIVQY
;
A
#
# COMPACT_ATOMS: atom_id res chain seq x y z
N MET A 1 -16.58 7.80 -18.53
CA MET A 1 -17.59 7.72 -17.46
C MET A 1 -18.94 7.51 -18.13
N LYS A 2 -19.42 6.27 -18.24
CA LYS A 2 -20.75 5.98 -18.79
C LYS A 2 -21.75 6.30 -17.68
N PHE A 3 -22.69 7.20 -17.94
CA PHE A 3 -23.81 7.43 -17.04
C PHE A 3 -24.59 6.11 -16.92
N LEU A 4 -24.74 5.61 -15.69
CA LEU A 4 -25.61 4.46 -15.39
C LEU A 4 -27.02 4.83 -15.87
N ASN A 5 -27.59 4.04 -16.78
CA ASN A 5 -28.97 4.25 -17.19
C ASN A 5 -29.89 3.92 -16.02
N TYR A 6 -31.06 4.55 -15.96
CA TYR A 6 -32.11 4.22 -14.97
C TYR A 6 -32.40 2.71 -14.91
N GLN A 7 -32.30 2.04 -16.07
CA GLN A 7 -32.50 0.61 -16.22
C GLN A 7 -31.38 -0.23 -15.55
N ASP A 8 -30.13 0.26 -15.55
CA ASP A 8 -29.02 -0.39 -14.85
C ASP A 8 -29.20 -0.28 -13.32
N LEU A 9 -29.70 0.86 -12.83
CA LEU A 9 -29.99 1.06 -11.41
C LEU A 9 -31.08 0.10 -10.90
N VAL A 10 -32.12 -0.14 -11.70
CA VAL A 10 -33.19 -1.10 -11.38
C VAL A 10 -32.69 -2.55 -11.38
N ILE A 11 -31.77 -2.90 -12.30
CA ILE A 11 -31.15 -4.24 -12.34
C ILE A 11 -30.24 -4.46 -11.12
N LEU A 12 -29.43 -3.46 -10.73
CA LEU A 12 -28.58 -3.54 -9.53
C LEU A 12 -29.41 -3.69 -8.24
N GLN A 13 -30.61 -3.08 -8.19
CA GLN A 13 -31.50 -3.17 -7.04
C GLN A 13 -32.30 -4.48 -6.96
N THR A 14 -32.40 -5.22 -8.07
CA THR A 14 -33.09 -6.53 -8.15
C THR A 14 -32.12 -7.71 -8.22
N TYR A 15 -30.82 -7.43 -8.13
CA TYR A 15 -29.77 -8.44 -8.18
C TYR A 15 -29.78 -9.30 -6.92
N HIS A 16 -29.83 -10.62 -7.11
CA HIS A 16 -29.63 -11.60 -6.05
C HIS A 16 -28.44 -12.48 -6.41
N PRO A 17 -27.35 -12.46 -5.62
CA PRO A 17 -26.21 -13.33 -5.87
C PRO A 17 -26.62 -14.80 -5.67
N PRO A 18 -26.02 -15.73 -6.43
CA PRO A 18 -26.28 -17.14 -6.25
C PRO A 18 -25.82 -17.60 -4.86
N THR A 19 -26.67 -18.38 -4.17
CA THR A 19 -26.47 -18.74 -2.75
C THR A 19 -25.12 -19.41 -2.48
N TRP A 20 -24.63 -20.25 -3.40
CA TRP A 20 -23.33 -20.91 -3.26
C TRP A 20 -22.17 -19.90 -3.24
N ALA A 21 -22.24 -18.84 -4.06
CA ALA A 21 -21.20 -17.82 -4.11
C ALA A 21 -21.17 -17.01 -2.82
N THR A 22 -22.35 -16.66 -2.28
CA THR A 22 -22.45 -15.96 -0.99
C THR A 22 -21.90 -16.79 0.17
N ILE A 23 -22.18 -18.10 0.21
CA ILE A 23 -21.65 -18.99 1.26
C ILE A 23 -20.13 -19.08 1.18
N VAL A 24 -19.59 -19.31 -0.02
CA VAL A 24 -18.14 -19.41 -0.23
C VAL A 24 -17.46 -18.09 0.12
N ALA A 25 -17.95 -16.96 -0.40
CA ALA A 25 -17.41 -15.65 -0.09
C ALA A 25 -17.46 -15.35 1.41
N GLY A 26 -18.58 -15.63 2.07
CA GLY A 26 -18.74 -15.46 3.51
C GLY A 26 -17.73 -16.29 4.32
N ALA A 27 -17.45 -17.52 3.92
CA ALA A 27 -16.43 -18.36 4.57
C ALA A 27 -15.03 -17.75 4.46
N PHE A 28 -14.63 -17.29 3.26
CA PHE A 28 -13.34 -16.62 3.07
C PHE A 28 -13.22 -15.31 3.86
N VAL A 29 -14.28 -14.52 3.93
CA VAL A 29 -14.32 -13.29 4.74
C VAL A 29 -14.12 -13.59 6.21
N LEU A 30 -14.79 -14.63 6.75
CA LEU A 30 -14.61 -15.05 8.14
C LEU A 30 -13.18 -15.50 8.43
N ILE A 31 -12.58 -16.30 7.53
CA ILE A 31 -11.18 -16.72 7.66
C ILE A 31 -10.26 -15.51 7.65
N SER A 32 -10.44 -14.60 6.69
CA SER A 32 -9.66 -13.38 6.55
C SER A 32 -9.74 -12.52 7.82
N LEU A 33 -10.95 -12.23 8.32
CA LEU A 33 -11.17 -11.47 9.54
C LEU A 33 -10.50 -12.11 10.75
N THR A 34 -10.62 -13.44 10.89
CA THR A 34 -10.04 -14.19 12.01
C THR A 34 -8.52 -14.11 11.99
N LEU A 35 -7.89 -14.40 10.84
CA LEU A 35 -6.43 -14.36 10.70
C LEU A 35 -5.88 -12.95 10.88
N SER A 36 -6.53 -11.93 10.30
CA SER A 36 -6.11 -10.54 10.47
C SER A 36 -6.24 -10.06 11.90
N THR A 37 -7.31 -10.46 12.61
CA THR A 37 -7.49 -10.12 14.03
C THR A 37 -6.43 -10.81 14.89
N TYR A 38 -6.11 -12.08 14.61
CA TYR A 38 -5.04 -12.79 15.30
C TYR A 38 -3.68 -12.11 15.10
N LEU A 39 -3.33 -11.78 13.85
CA LEU A 39 -2.08 -11.10 13.51
C LEU A 39 -2.00 -9.73 14.19
N MET A 40 -3.08 -8.96 14.18
CA MET A 40 -3.15 -7.66 14.86
C MET A 40 -2.95 -7.82 16.37
N PHE A 41 -3.57 -8.83 16.99
CA PHE A 41 -3.42 -9.11 18.41
C PHE A 41 -1.98 -9.50 18.77
N GLU A 42 -1.33 -10.30 17.95
CA GLU A 42 0.08 -10.67 18.14
C GLU A 42 0.99 -9.43 18.12
N HIS A 43 0.81 -8.56 17.12
CA HIS A 43 1.56 -7.30 17.04
C HIS A 43 1.27 -6.37 18.21
N LEU A 44 0.02 -6.29 18.68
CA LEU A 44 -0.35 -5.48 19.85
C LEU A 44 0.12 -6.09 21.18
N SER A 45 0.28 -7.42 21.26
CA SER A 45 0.78 -8.09 22.45
C SER A 45 2.30 -7.97 22.58
N ALA A 46 3.01 -7.94 21.45
CA ALA A 46 4.45 -7.70 21.38
C ALA A 46 4.79 -6.20 21.17
N TYR A 47 4.04 -5.29 21.81
CA TYR A 47 4.14 -3.84 21.59
C TYR A 47 5.41 -3.22 22.21
N LYS A 48 6.55 -3.40 21.53
CA LYS A 48 7.86 -2.89 21.97
C LYS A 48 8.21 -1.53 21.37
N ASN A 49 7.79 -1.26 20.13
CA ASN A 49 8.15 -0.07 19.35
C ASN A 49 6.87 0.64 18.86
N PRO A 50 6.29 1.56 19.65
CA PRO A 50 5.04 2.25 19.30
C PRO A 50 5.15 3.09 18.02
N GLU A 51 6.35 3.56 17.70
CA GLU A 51 6.68 4.32 16.49
C GLU A 51 6.31 3.55 15.21
N GLU A 52 6.67 2.27 15.19
CA GLU A 52 6.62 1.37 14.03
C GLU A 52 5.26 0.67 13.95
N GLN A 53 4.79 0.14 15.09
CA GLN A 53 3.67 -0.78 15.14
C GLN A 53 2.33 -0.11 14.82
N LYS A 54 2.15 1.17 15.16
CA LYS A 54 0.93 1.91 14.81
C LYS A 54 0.70 2.00 13.29
N PHE A 55 1.78 2.13 12.52
CA PHE A 55 1.69 2.20 11.06
C PHE A 55 1.53 0.81 10.46
N LEU A 56 2.16 -0.20 11.05
CA LEU A 56 2.01 -1.60 10.63
C LEU A 56 0.56 -2.09 10.76
N ILE A 57 -0.14 -1.74 11.84
CA ILE A 57 -1.56 -2.06 12.02
C ILE A 57 -2.40 -1.47 10.88
N GLY A 58 -2.11 -0.24 10.48
CA GLY A 58 -2.75 0.41 9.34
C GLY A 58 -2.59 -0.35 8.03
N VAL A 59 -1.47 -1.06 7.82
CA VAL A 59 -1.24 -1.91 6.64
C VAL A 59 -1.95 -3.26 6.77
N ILE A 60 -1.91 -3.89 7.94
CA ILE A 60 -2.57 -5.19 8.18
C ILE A 60 -4.09 -5.10 7.98
N LEU A 61 -4.69 -3.95 8.31
CA LEU A 61 -6.11 -3.69 8.12
C LEU A 61 -6.56 -3.68 6.65
N MET A 62 -5.65 -3.66 5.66
CA MET A 62 -6.00 -3.82 4.23
C MET A 62 -6.75 -5.11 3.97
N VAL A 63 -6.24 -6.23 4.47
CA VAL A 63 -6.81 -7.55 4.23
C VAL A 63 -8.28 -7.66 4.68
N PRO A 64 -8.65 -7.33 5.94
CA PRO A 64 -10.04 -7.40 6.37
C PRO A 64 -10.93 -6.33 5.71
N CYS A 65 -10.43 -5.12 5.46
CA CYS A 65 -11.21 -4.08 4.76
C CYS A 65 -11.59 -4.53 3.35
N TYR A 66 -10.65 -5.09 2.58
CA TYR A 66 -10.89 -5.56 1.23
C TYR A 66 -11.81 -6.77 1.18
N ALA A 67 -11.65 -7.70 2.14
CA ALA A 67 -12.54 -8.86 2.25
C ALA A 67 -13.99 -8.43 2.51
N VAL A 68 -14.21 -7.51 3.44
CA VAL A 68 -15.55 -6.98 3.75
C VAL A 68 -16.11 -6.19 2.57
N GLU A 69 -15.32 -5.30 1.97
CA GLU A 69 -15.74 -4.53 0.78
C GLU A 69 -16.19 -5.46 -0.35
N SER A 70 -15.35 -6.44 -0.71
CA SER A 70 -15.66 -7.40 -1.78
C SER A 70 -16.95 -8.18 -1.50
N PHE A 71 -17.21 -8.53 -0.24
CA PHE A 71 -18.43 -9.22 0.14
C PHE A 71 -19.67 -8.32 0.11
N VAL A 72 -19.54 -7.08 0.56
CA VAL A 72 -20.64 -6.11 0.50
C VAL A 72 -20.96 -5.76 -0.96
N SER A 73 -19.96 -5.56 -1.80
CA SER A 73 -20.11 -5.33 -3.24
C SER A 73 -20.78 -6.52 -3.95
N LEU A 74 -20.53 -7.76 -3.49
CA LEU A 74 -21.23 -8.96 -3.98
C LEU A 74 -22.71 -8.99 -3.59
N LEU A 75 -23.05 -8.57 -2.36
CA LEU A 75 -24.42 -8.58 -1.85
C LEU A 75 -25.26 -7.42 -2.36
N TYR A 76 -24.65 -6.24 -2.48
CA TYR A 76 -25.32 -4.99 -2.79
C TYR A 76 -24.54 -4.23 -3.88
N PRO A 77 -24.67 -4.64 -5.15
CA PRO A 77 -24.03 -3.94 -6.27
C PRO A 77 -24.45 -2.47 -6.42
N SER A 78 -25.58 -2.07 -5.84
CA SER A 78 -26.04 -0.68 -5.88
C SER A 78 -25.15 0.28 -5.07
N ILE A 79 -24.49 -0.19 -4.01
CA ILE A 79 -23.60 0.62 -3.16
C ILE A 79 -22.12 0.36 -3.46
N SER A 80 -21.80 -0.57 -4.39
CA SER A 80 -20.41 -0.98 -4.64
C SER A 80 -19.53 0.19 -5.06
N VAL A 81 -20.07 1.17 -5.79
CA VAL A 81 -19.33 2.36 -6.23
C VAL A 81 -18.92 3.23 -5.04
N ASP A 82 -19.80 3.42 -4.06
CA ASP A 82 -19.50 4.22 -2.87
C ASP A 82 -18.42 3.54 -2.00
N ILE A 83 -18.49 2.22 -1.89
CA ILE A 83 -17.51 1.45 -1.11
C ILE A 83 -16.17 1.37 -1.86
N GLU A 84 -16.18 1.29 -3.19
CA GLU A 84 -15.00 1.39 -4.03
C GLU A 84 -14.27 2.72 -3.82
N ILE A 85 -14.98 3.85 -3.76
CA ILE A 85 -14.38 5.15 -3.44
C ILE A 85 -13.76 5.14 -2.04
N LEU A 86 -14.44 4.54 -1.05
CA LEU A 86 -13.92 4.42 0.32
C LEU A 86 -12.65 3.55 0.36
N ARG A 87 -12.61 2.46 -0.42
CA ARG A 87 -11.44 1.59 -0.56
C ARG A 87 -10.26 2.34 -1.14
N ASP A 88 -10.47 3.12 -2.20
CA ASP A 88 -9.41 3.91 -2.83
C ASP A 88 -8.85 4.96 -1.86
N CYS A 89 -9.72 5.60 -1.04
CA CYS A 89 -9.28 6.49 0.03
C CYS A 89 -8.51 5.77 1.15
N TYR A 90 -8.85 4.52 1.43
CA TYR A 90 -8.13 3.71 2.40
C TYR A 90 -6.77 3.23 1.85
N GLU A 91 -6.66 2.99 0.53
CA GLU A 91 -5.41 2.62 -0.12
C GLU A 91 -4.35 3.72 0.02
N SER A 92 -4.73 5.00 -0.17
CA SER A 92 -3.81 6.13 0.06
C SER A 92 -3.36 6.21 1.52
N PHE A 93 -4.27 6.01 2.48
CA PHE A 93 -3.93 5.91 3.89
C PHE A 93 -2.96 4.73 4.18
N ALA A 94 -3.20 3.57 3.56
CA ALA A 94 -2.34 2.39 3.72
C ALA A 94 -0.93 2.63 3.14
N MET A 95 -0.82 3.30 1.99
CA MET A 95 0.47 3.72 1.41
C MET A 95 1.22 4.70 2.31
N TYR A 96 0.52 5.65 2.92
CA TYR A 96 1.11 6.54 3.93
C TYR A 96 1.64 5.77 5.14
N CYS A 97 0.83 4.86 5.70
CA CYS A 97 1.26 3.99 6.79
C CYS A 97 2.48 3.14 6.41
N PHE A 98 2.47 2.53 5.23
CA PHE A 98 3.58 1.73 4.73
C PHE A 98 4.88 2.55 4.62
N GLY A 99 4.82 3.75 4.01
CA GLY A 99 5.98 4.62 3.91
C GLY A 99 6.53 5.05 5.27
N ARG A 100 5.65 5.41 6.22
CA ARG A 100 6.05 5.75 7.59
C ARG A 100 6.62 4.57 8.37
N TYR A 101 6.09 3.37 8.14
CA TYR A 101 6.61 2.13 8.70
C TYR A 101 8.05 1.88 8.23
N LEU A 102 8.34 2.00 6.92
CA LEU A 102 9.69 1.83 6.39
C LEU A 102 10.68 2.84 7.00
N VAL A 103 10.29 4.11 7.11
CA VAL A 103 11.11 5.14 7.76
C VAL A 103 11.36 4.82 9.23
N ALA A 104 10.37 4.30 9.93
CA ALA A 104 10.51 3.91 11.33
C ALA A 104 11.49 2.72 11.48
N CYS A 105 11.39 1.69 10.63
CA CYS A 105 12.32 0.55 10.61
C CYS A 105 13.77 0.94 10.31
N LEU A 106 14.00 2.05 9.59
CA LEU A 106 15.32 2.61 9.34
C LEU A 106 15.85 3.47 10.51
N GLY A 107 15.11 3.56 11.61
CA GLY A 107 15.47 4.33 12.80
C GLY A 107 15.08 5.80 12.71
N GLY A 108 14.06 6.14 11.91
CA GLY A 108 13.49 7.47 11.80
C GLY A 108 13.93 8.26 10.56
N GLU A 109 13.35 9.45 10.40
CA GLU A 109 13.53 10.29 9.21
C GLU A 109 14.98 10.74 9.02
N GLU A 110 15.64 11.20 10.08
CA GLU A 110 17.03 11.67 10.02
C GLU A 110 18.00 10.56 9.62
N ARG A 111 17.89 9.38 10.27
CA ARG A 111 18.73 8.22 9.93
C ARG A 111 18.47 7.70 8.52
N THR A 112 17.21 7.75 8.06
CA THR A 112 16.86 7.38 6.68
C THR A 112 17.53 8.30 5.68
N ILE A 113 17.47 9.62 5.89
CA ILE A 113 18.10 10.61 5.02
C ILE A 113 19.62 10.43 5.04
N GLU A 114 20.23 10.30 6.22
CA GLU A 114 21.67 10.09 6.36
C GLU A 114 22.12 8.80 5.66
N PHE A 115 21.37 7.71 5.83
CA PHE A 115 21.62 6.44 5.15
C PHE A 115 21.58 6.61 3.62
N MET A 116 20.55 7.28 3.10
CA MET A 116 20.39 7.54 1.67
C MET A 116 21.52 8.43 1.13
N GLU A 117 21.90 9.49 1.85
CA GLU A 117 23.01 10.37 1.46
C GLU A 117 24.36 9.64 1.49
N ARG A 118 24.59 8.77 2.49
CA ARG A 118 25.81 7.96 2.59
C ARG A 118 25.93 7.03 1.39
N GLN A 119 24.87 6.30 1.04
CA GLN A 119 24.86 5.42 -0.14
C GLN A 119 25.04 6.23 -1.44
N GLY A 120 24.36 7.37 -1.59
CA GLY A 120 24.50 8.26 -2.74
C GLY A 120 25.90 8.88 -2.89
N ARG A 121 26.63 9.11 -1.78
CA ARG A 121 28.02 9.61 -1.79
C ARG A 121 29.03 8.54 -2.19
N LEU A 122 28.82 7.29 -1.80
CA LEU A 122 29.71 6.18 -2.16
C LEU A 122 29.79 5.99 -3.67
N ALA A 123 28.66 6.14 -4.39
CA ALA A 123 28.63 6.08 -5.85
C ALA A 123 29.36 7.22 -6.57
N GLY A 124 29.59 8.36 -5.90
CA GLY A 124 30.27 9.52 -6.51
C GLY A 124 31.81 9.46 -6.44
N LYS A 125 32.39 8.61 -5.60
CA LYS A 125 33.85 8.62 -5.29
C LYS A 125 34.65 7.52 -5.98
N THR A 126 34.00 6.55 -6.62
CA THR A 126 34.67 5.40 -7.27
C THR A 126 34.22 5.20 -8.73
N PRO A 127 34.44 6.17 -9.64
CA PRO A 127 34.02 6.01 -11.04
C PRO A 127 34.89 5.03 -11.86
N LEU A 128 36.07 4.61 -11.37
CA LEU A 128 37.08 3.95 -12.21
C LEU A 128 37.54 2.56 -11.77
N LEU A 129 37.05 2.02 -10.64
CA LEU A 129 37.67 0.82 -10.04
C LEU A 129 36.75 -0.33 -9.67
N ASP A 130 35.46 -0.32 -10.02
CA ASP A 130 34.62 -1.46 -9.64
C ASP A 130 33.51 -1.79 -10.62
N HIS A 131 33.53 -3.03 -11.10
CA HIS A 131 32.49 -3.68 -11.90
C HIS A 131 31.21 -4.00 -11.09
N GLY A 132 31.05 -3.42 -9.89
CA GLY A 132 29.92 -3.64 -8.97
C GLY A 132 29.28 -2.39 -8.35
N SER A 133 29.69 -1.17 -8.73
CA SER A 133 29.30 0.06 -8.03
C SER A 133 28.07 0.79 -8.61
N ASP A 134 26.93 0.11 -8.72
CA ASP A 134 25.62 0.75 -8.90
C ASP A 134 24.99 1.24 -7.56
N ARG A 135 25.72 1.12 -6.44
CA ARG A 135 25.20 1.19 -5.06
C ARG A 135 24.63 2.55 -4.58
N GLY A 136 24.56 3.58 -5.42
CA GLY A 136 24.02 4.89 -5.03
C GLY A 136 23.03 5.50 -6.02
N TYR A 137 22.63 4.72 -7.03
CA TYR A 137 21.64 5.12 -8.02
C TYR A 137 20.48 4.14 -8.04
N VAL A 138 19.25 4.66 -8.00
CA VAL A 138 18.04 3.87 -8.21
C VAL A 138 17.86 3.70 -9.72
N LYS A 139 18.06 2.48 -10.20
CA LYS A 139 17.72 2.10 -11.57
C LYS A 139 16.22 1.90 -11.66
N HIS A 140 15.62 2.47 -12.69
CA HIS A 140 14.19 2.32 -12.93
C HIS A 140 13.90 0.92 -13.50
N PRO A 141 12.74 0.32 -13.20
CA PRO A 141 12.33 -0.91 -13.87
C PRO A 141 12.05 -0.65 -15.36
N PHE A 142 12.09 -1.71 -16.18
CA PHE A 142 11.66 -1.65 -17.57
C PHE A 142 10.17 -1.27 -17.67
N PRO A 143 9.74 -0.39 -18.60
CA PRO A 143 10.50 0.28 -19.67
C PRO A 143 11.09 1.64 -19.28
N MET A 144 10.80 2.11 -18.07
CA MET A 144 11.13 3.46 -17.60
C MET A 144 12.64 3.74 -17.58
N ASN A 145 13.47 2.70 -17.46
CA ASN A 145 14.93 2.79 -17.55
C ASN A 145 15.46 3.38 -18.88
N TYR A 146 14.68 3.33 -19.96
CA TYR A 146 15.09 3.90 -21.25
C TYR A 146 14.72 5.37 -21.41
N ILE A 147 13.77 5.86 -20.60
CA ILE A 147 13.21 7.21 -20.72
C ILE A 147 13.75 8.12 -19.62
N LEU A 148 13.92 7.58 -18.42
CA LEU A 148 14.34 8.34 -17.24
C LEU A 148 15.78 8.02 -16.84
N ASN A 149 16.54 9.07 -16.54
CA ASN A 149 17.85 8.92 -15.95
C ASN A 149 17.75 8.31 -14.54
N PRO A 150 18.74 7.50 -14.12
CA PRO A 150 18.78 6.91 -12.80
C PRO A 150 18.82 7.99 -11.72
N TRP A 151 18.05 7.80 -10.64
CA TRP A 151 17.95 8.79 -9.58
C TRP A 151 19.04 8.60 -8.54
N LYS A 152 19.71 9.69 -8.16
CA LYS A 152 20.73 9.66 -7.11
C LYS A 152 20.08 9.60 -5.73
N LEU A 153 20.54 8.68 -4.89
CA LEU A 153 20.08 8.56 -3.50
C LEU A 153 20.52 9.79 -2.67
N GLY A 154 19.59 10.35 -1.89
CA GLY A 154 19.84 11.50 -1.00
C GLY A 154 18.57 12.22 -0.58
N LEU A 155 18.71 13.37 0.08
CA LEU A 155 17.60 14.17 0.62
C LEU A 155 16.54 14.55 -0.43
N TRP A 156 16.98 14.92 -1.63
CA TRP A 156 16.05 15.28 -2.71
C TRP A 156 15.15 14.10 -3.09
N PHE A 157 15.75 12.92 -3.27
CA PHE A 157 15.01 11.71 -3.61
C PHE A 157 14.05 11.31 -2.49
N TYR A 158 14.48 11.39 -1.22
CA TYR A 158 13.59 11.16 -0.08
C TYR A 158 12.39 12.12 -0.06
N ARG A 159 12.59 13.41 -0.35
CA ARG A 159 11.50 14.39 -0.45
C ARG A 159 10.53 14.07 -1.59
N VAL A 160 11.03 13.62 -2.74
CA VAL A 160 10.20 13.18 -3.86
C VAL A 160 9.33 11.99 -3.45
N ILE A 161 9.89 11.00 -2.77
CA ILE A 161 9.12 9.87 -2.23
C ILE A 161 8.05 10.35 -1.25
N LYS A 162 8.43 11.21 -0.29
CA LYS A 162 7.51 11.75 0.71
C LYS A 162 6.35 12.52 0.08
N PHE A 163 6.62 13.28 -0.98
CA PHE A 163 5.60 13.98 -1.73
C PHE A 163 4.72 12.99 -2.53
N GLY A 164 5.33 12.02 -3.21
CA GLY A 164 4.61 11.02 -4.00
C GLY A 164 3.66 10.16 -3.16
N ILE A 165 4.02 9.81 -1.93
CA ILE A 165 3.13 9.09 -0.99
C ILE A 165 1.87 9.89 -0.67
N VAL A 166 1.93 11.23 -0.68
CA VAL A 166 0.78 12.11 -0.39
C VAL A 166 -0.05 12.40 -1.64
N GLN A 167 0.45 12.07 -2.83
CA GLN A 167 -0.28 12.27 -4.09
C GLN A 167 -1.22 11.11 -4.45
N TYR A 168 -1.12 9.99 -3.77
CA TYR A 168 -2.05 8.87 -3.87
C TYR A 168 -3.31 9.17 -3.07
#